data_AF-A0A1E7EPD3-F1
#
_entry.id   AF-A0A1E7EPD3-F1
#
_cell.length_a   1.000
_cell.length_b   1.000
_cell.length_c   1.000
_cell.angle_alpha   90.00
_cell.angle_beta   90.00
_cell.angle_gamma   90.00
#
_symmetry.space_group_name_H-M   'P 1'
#
loop_
_entity.id
_entity.type
_entity.pdbx_description
1 polymer ?
#
loop_
_entity_poly.entity_id
_entity_poly.type
_entity_poly.pdbx_seq_one_letter_code
_entity_poly.pdbx_strand_id
1 'polypeptide(L)'
;MLVNNLPERKDGSFPVVLYQESDEHKLTAYQCLLRKQLELFEADEDDVRCSTRQGRTAPIKLGQVGLRCRHCAGVQLAARTKGAAYYSQTVEGIYQIAQNMSKVHLCERCYRIPRDVRRQLIVLRSDCRRAIGGKEYWSENIRSLGVYVEEGILR
;
A
#
# COMPACT_ATOMS: atom_id res chain seq x y z
N MET A 1 -39.89 4.97 -3.53
CA MET A 1 -38.90 4.38 -2.60
C MET A 1 -37.71 3.97 -3.45
N LEU A 2 -36.65 4.77 -3.46
CA LEU A 2 -35.46 4.52 -4.28
C LEU A 2 -34.64 3.44 -3.59
N VAL A 3 -34.61 2.25 -4.20
CA VAL A 3 -33.73 1.17 -3.79
C VAL A 3 -32.33 1.57 -4.25
N ASN A 4 -31.50 2.02 -3.32
CA ASN A 4 -30.09 2.29 -3.56
C ASN A 4 -29.40 0.97 -3.89
N ASN A 5 -29.30 0.65 -5.19
CA ASN A 5 -28.40 -0.37 -5.70
C ASN A 5 -26.95 0.12 -5.55
N LEU A 6 -26.40 -0.01 -4.34
CA LEU A 6 -24.95 -0.14 -4.24
C LEU A 6 -24.58 -1.51 -4.82
N PRO A 7 -23.62 -1.59 -5.74
CA PRO A 7 -23.17 -2.87 -6.27
C PRO A 7 -22.68 -3.75 -5.11
N GLU A 8 -23.26 -4.94 -5.00
CA GLU A 8 -22.85 -5.98 -4.06
C GLU A 8 -21.32 -6.18 -4.13
N ARG A 9 -20.63 -5.96 -3.01
CA ARG A 9 -19.18 -6.18 -2.86
C ARG A 9 -18.89 -7.67 -3.10
N LYS A 10 -18.37 -8.02 -4.28
CA LYS A 10 -17.79 -9.34 -4.54
C LYS A 10 -16.40 -9.41 -3.91
N ASP A 11 -16.26 -10.21 -2.86
CA ASP A 11 -15.02 -10.69 -2.23
C ASP A 11 -13.82 -9.72 -2.24
N GLY A 12 -13.86 -8.75 -1.32
CA GLY A 12 -12.76 -7.86 -0.94
C GLY A 12 -12.31 -8.13 0.50
N SER A 13 -11.76 -9.32 0.80
CA SER A 13 -11.13 -9.57 2.10
C SER A 13 -9.71 -9.02 2.08
N PHE A 14 -9.49 -7.89 2.76
CA PHE A 14 -8.14 -7.47 3.08
C PHE A 14 -7.44 -8.53 3.95
N PRO A 15 -6.12 -8.71 3.83
CA PRO A 15 -5.20 -7.93 2.99
C PRO A 15 -5.16 -8.39 1.52
N VAL A 16 -4.86 -7.47 0.60
CA VAL A 16 -4.68 -7.75 -0.84
C VAL A 16 -3.31 -7.27 -1.33
N VAL A 17 -2.54 -8.15 -1.97
CA VAL A 17 -1.24 -7.80 -2.57
C VAL A 17 -1.48 -6.91 -3.79
N LEU A 18 -0.69 -5.84 -3.93
CA LEU A 18 -0.90 -4.86 -5.01
C LEU A 18 -0.58 -5.40 -6.41
N TYR A 19 0.35 -6.34 -6.52
CA TYR A 19 0.76 -6.84 -7.83
C TYR A 19 -0.37 -7.56 -8.56
N GLN A 20 -0.51 -7.24 -9.85
CA GLN A 20 -1.35 -7.97 -10.80
C GLN A 20 -0.54 -8.27 -12.06
N GLU A 21 -0.88 -9.34 -12.78
CA GLU A 21 -0.15 -9.75 -14.00
C GLU A 21 -0.13 -8.63 -15.07
N SER A 22 -1.21 -7.84 -15.17
CA SER A 22 -1.30 -6.69 -16.08
C SER A 22 -0.25 -5.60 -15.81
N ASP A 23 0.36 -5.58 -14.61
CA ASP A 23 1.41 -4.62 -14.27
C ASP A 23 2.61 -4.74 -15.20
N GLU A 24 2.93 -5.95 -15.67
CA GLU A 24 4.13 -6.20 -16.49
C GLU A 24 4.09 -5.50 -17.86
N HIS A 25 2.89 -5.14 -18.32
CA HIS A 25 2.68 -4.41 -19.56
C HIS A 25 2.57 -2.89 -19.38
N LYS A 26 2.49 -2.42 -18.12
CA LYS A 26 2.20 -1.01 -17.80
C LYS A 26 3.31 -0.37 -16.98
N LEU A 27 3.95 -1.12 -16.09
CA LEU A 27 4.88 -0.61 -15.09
C LEU A 27 6.32 -1.07 -15.36
N THR A 28 7.28 -0.39 -14.75
CA THR A 28 8.68 -0.85 -14.81
C THR A 28 8.88 -2.09 -13.96
N ALA A 29 9.94 -2.87 -14.24
CA ALA A 29 10.34 -4.00 -13.41
C ALA A 29 10.50 -3.61 -11.93
N TYR A 30 11.01 -2.40 -11.65
CA TYR A 30 11.06 -1.85 -10.29
C TYR A 30 9.67 -1.77 -9.64
N GLN A 31 8.71 -1.16 -10.34
CA GLN A 31 7.37 -0.96 -9.82
C GLN A 31 6.61 -2.29 -9.66
N CYS A 32 6.77 -3.23 -10.62
CA CYS A 32 6.21 -4.58 -10.49
C CYS A 32 6.79 -5.30 -9.27
N LEU A 33 8.12 -5.28 -9.09
CA LEU A 33 8.76 -5.91 -7.95
C LEU A 33 8.33 -5.27 -6.64
N LEU A 34 8.21 -3.93 -6.60
CA LEU A 34 7.72 -3.20 -5.44
C LEU A 34 6.29 -3.63 -5.08
N ARG A 35 5.37 -3.65 -6.05
CA ARG A 35 3.98 -4.06 -5.83
C ARG A 35 3.85 -5.49 -5.31
N LYS A 36 4.76 -6.40 -5.69
CA LYS A 36 4.82 -7.76 -5.13
C LYS A 36 5.15 -7.80 -3.63
N GLN A 37 5.74 -6.74 -3.07
CA GLN A 37 6.14 -6.63 -1.66
C GLN A 37 5.12 -5.86 -0.79
N LEU A 38 4.08 -5.32 -1.42
CA LEU A 38 3.13 -4.42 -0.78
C LEU A 38 1.73 -5.03 -0.79
N GLU A 39 1.01 -4.81 0.30
CA GLU A 39 -0.40 -5.17 0.39
C GLU A 39 -1.20 -4.02 0.99
N LEU A 40 -2.43 -3.87 0.51
CA LEU A 40 -3.44 -3.09 1.18
C LEU A 40 -4.00 -3.88 2.35
N PHE A 41 -4.42 -3.18 3.39
CA PHE A 41 -5.06 -3.77 4.56
C PHE A 41 -6.03 -2.78 5.20
N GLU A 42 -6.98 -3.28 5.97
CA GLU A 42 -7.84 -2.45 6.81
C GLU A 42 -7.20 -2.25 8.19
N ALA A 43 -7.22 -1.01 8.68
CA ALA A 43 -6.80 -0.69 10.03
C ALA A 43 -7.69 -1.39 11.05
N ASP A 44 -7.05 -2.07 12.00
CA ASP A 44 -7.73 -2.68 13.13
C ASP A 44 -7.73 -1.77 14.36
N GLU A 45 -8.26 -2.30 15.45
CA GLU A 45 -8.32 -1.66 16.76
C GLU A 45 -6.93 -1.31 17.33
N ASP A 46 -5.91 -2.13 17.08
CA ASP A 46 -4.55 -1.86 17.53
C ASP A 46 -3.90 -0.73 16.72
N ASP A 47 -4.16 -0.67 15.41
CA ASP A 47 -3.72 0.42 14.54
C ASP A 47 -4.27 1.77 15.00
N VAL A 48 -5.56 1.82 15.34
CA VAL A 48 -6.23 3.03 15.87
C VAL A 48 -5.62 3.44 17.20
N ARG A 49 -5.45 2.51 18.14
CA ARG A 49 -4.82 2.79 19.46
C ARG A 49 -3.39 3.30 19.33
N CYS A 50 -2.61 2.76 18.40
CA CYS A 50 -1.22 3.15 18.19
C CYS A 50 -1.07 4.43 17.35
N SER A 51 -2.15 4.92 16.72
CA SER A 51 -2.14 6.05 15.79
C SER A 51 -1.66 7.37 16.43
N THR A 52 -1.93 7.55 17.73
CA THR A 52 -1.58 8.74 18.53
C THR A 52 -0.07 8.87 18.81
N ARG A 53 0.71 7.79 18.64
CA ARG A 53 2.14 7.76 19.00
C ARG A 53 3.07 8.26 17.90
N GLN A 54 2.59 8.52 16.68
CA GLN A 54 3.46 8.62 15.49
C GLN A 54 3.55 10.00 14.82
N GLY A 55 3.17 11.10 15.47
CA GLY A 55 3.32 12.46 14.89
C GLY A 55 2.57 12.63 13.56
N ARG A 56 1.46 11.91 13.40
CA ARG A 56 0.58 11.99 12.23
C ARG A 56 -0.28 13.25 12.31
N THR A 57 -0.57 13.83 11.15
CA THR A 57 -1.47 14.99 11.03
C THR A 57 -2.95 14.61 11.20
N ALA A 58 -3.31 13.34 10.98
CA ALA A 58 -4.67 12.83 11.14
C ALA A 58 -4.68 11.47 11.87
N PRO A 59 -5.68 11.21 12.73
CA PRO A 59 -5.84 9.93 13.40
C PRO A 59 -6.28 8.83 12.41
N ILE A 60 -5.85 7.59 12.66
CA ILE A 60 -6.32 6.43 11.89
C ILE A 60 -7.73 6.08 12.34
N LYS A 61 -8.59 5.68 11.41
CA LYS A 61 -9.96 5.22 11.69
C LYS A 61 -10.07 3.71 11.51
N LEU A 62 -10.92 3.07 12.30
CA LEU A 62 -11.19 1.63 12.17
C LEU A 62 -11.72 1.34 10.75
N GLY A 63 -11.17 0.31 10.11
CA GLY A 63 -11.48 -0.04 8.72
C GLY A 63 -10.95 0.96 7.69
N GLN A 64 -10.04 1.86 8.06
CA GLN A 64 -9.34 2.70 7.08
C GLN A 64 -8.34 1.85 6.30
N VAL A 65 -8.40 1.91 4.97
CA VAL A 65 -7.46 1.21 4.11
C VAL A 65 -6.07 1.87 4.18
N GLY A 66 -5.10 1.08 4.57
CA GLY A 66 -3.68 1.41 4.59
C GLY A 66 -2.87 0.59 3.59
N LEU A 67 -1.61 0.98 3.42
CA LEU A 67 -0.61 0.24 2.66
C LEU A 67 0.48 -0.24 3.61
N ARG A 68 0.83 -1.52 3.57
CA ARG A 68 1.90 -2.09 4.41
C ARG A 68 2.87 -2.97 3.65
N CYS A 69 4.02 -3.18 4.27
CA CYS A 69 4.98 -4.19 3.86
C CYS A 69 4.43 -5.57 4.22
N ARG A 70 4.22 -6.43 3.22
CA ARG A 70 3.66 -7.78 3.43
C ARG A 70 4.52 -8.65 4.35
N HIS A 71 5.85 -8.44 4.34
CA HIS A 71 6.80 -9.17 5.18
C HIS A 71 6.70 -8.80 6.66
N CYS A 72 6.13 -7.64 6.97
CA CYS A 72 5.91 -7.14 8.33
C CYS A 72 4.46 -7.27 8.81
N ALA A 73 3.56 -7.83 8.00
CA ALA A 73 2.14 -7.97 8.32
C ALA A 73 1.91 -8.68 9.67
N GLY A 74 2.58 -9.81 9.89
CA GLY A 74 2.50 -10.58 11.14
C GLY A 74 3.37 -10.08 12.30
N VAL A 75 4.05 -8.94 12.15
CA VAL A 75 4.88 -8.36 13.22
C VAL A 75 4.02 -7.43 14.08
N GLN A 76 4.13 -7.55 15.40
CA GLN A 76 3.46 -6.63 16.34
C GLN A 76 3.84 -5.17 16.06
N LEU A 77 2.87 -4.26 16.14
CA LEU A 77 3.05 -2.83 15.85
C LEU A 77 4.25 -2.21 16.57
N ALA A 78 4.48 -2.55 17.84
CA ALA A 78 5.60 -2.06 18.64
C ALA A 78 7.00 -2.50 18.12
N ALA A 79 7.06 -3.65 17.45
CA ALA A 79 8.29 -4.21 16.90
C ALA A 79 8.48 -3.91 15.40
N ARG A 80 7.52 -3.24 14.76
CA ARG A 80 7.63 -2.81 13.36
C ARG A 80 8.58 -1.62 13.27
N THR A 81 9.56 -1.72 12.38
CA THR A 81 10.44 -0.58 12.07
C THR A 81 9.65 0.54 11.39
N LYS A 82 10.10 1.80 11.55
CA LYS A 82 9.53 2.97 10.89
C LYS A 82 9.31 2.74 9.39
N GLY A 83 8.13 3.14 8.90
CA GLY A 83 7.75 3.05 7.50
C GLY A 83 7.21 1.68 7.05
N ALA A 84 6.97 0.73 7.96
CA ALA A 84 6.37 -0.56 7.60
C ALA A 84 4.89 -0.47 7.17
N ALA A 85 4.18 0.60 7.55
CA ALA A 85 2.80 0.87 7.16
C ALA A 85 2.54 2.38 7.02
N TYR A 86 1.70 2.75 6.05
CA TYR A 86 1.28 4.11 5.74
C TYR A 86 -0.23 4.15 5.49
N TYR A 87 -0.83 5.30 5.75
CA TYR A 87 -2.24 5.56 5.43
C TYR A 87 -2.28 6.82 4.58
N SER A 88 -2.94 6.73 3.42
CA SER A 88 -3.21 7.87 2.55
C SER A 88 -4.60 8.43 2.84
N GLN A 89 -4.83 9.70 2.52
CA GLN A 89 -6.16 10.32 2.49
C GLN A 89 -6.79 10.27 1.09
N THR A 90 -5.99 9.98 0.05
CA THR A 90 -6.44 9.87 -1.34
C THR A 90 -5.90 8.60 -2.00
N VAL A 91 -6.63 8.07 -2.98
CA VAL A 91 -6.21 6.92 -3.78
C VAL A 91 -4.90 7.23 -4.52
N GLU A 92 -4.80 8.43 -5.08
CA GLU A 92 -3.63 8.98 -5.75
C GLU A 92 -2.37 8.99 -4.87
N GLY A 93 -2.55 9.20 -3.56
CA GLY A 93 -1.46 9.22 -2.60
C GLY A 93 -0.83 7.85 -2.36
N ILE A 94 -1.52 6.75 -2.69
CA ILE A 94 -1.00 5.38 -2.54
C ILE A 94 0.31 5.21 -3.31
N TYR A 95 0.41 5.77 -4.51
CA TYR A 95 1.64 5.77 -5.30
C TYR A 95 2.80 6.38 -4.51
N GLN A 96 2.62 7.57 -3.94
CA GLN A 96 3.71 8.27 -3.24
C GLN A 96 4.13 7.53 -1.95
N ILE A 97 3.18 7.00 -1.18
CA ILE A 97 3.51 6.25 0.04
C ILE A 97 4.19 4.90 -0.29
N ALA A 98 3.89 4.26 -1.42
CA ALA A 98 4.58 3.06 -1.88
C ALA A 98 6.05 3.36 -2.20
N GLN A 99 6.31 4.45 -2.92
CA GLN A 99 7.67 4.91 -3.23
C GLN A 99 8.44 5.25 -1.94
N ASN A 100 7.79 5.92 -0.99
CA ASN A 100 8.37 6.22 0.31
C ASN A 100 8.66 4.96 1.13
N MET A 101 7.77 3.97 1.13
CA MET A 101 7.99 2.69 1.81
C MET A 101 9.18 1.94 1.24
N SER A 102 9.34 1.92 -0.08
CA SER A 102 10.52 1.35 -0.73
C SER A 102 11.81 2.00 -0.22
N LYS A 103 11.88 3.34 -0.28
CA LYS A 103 13.05 4.12 0.12
C LYS A 103 13.37 4.03 1.61
N VAL A 104 12.37 4.12 2.48
CA VAL A 104 12.57 4.29 3.93
C VAL A 104 12.61 2.95 4.65
N HIS A 105 11.82 1.98 4.19
CA HIS A 105 11.63 0.72 4.89
C HIS A 105 12.23 -0.46 4.12
N LEU A 106 11.78 -0.77 2.90
CA LEU A 106 12.16 -2.01 2.20
C LEU A 106 13.67 -2.07 1.92
N CYS A 107 14.25 -0.99 1.39
CA CYS A 107 15.67 -0.93 1.04
C CYS A 107 16.60 -0.78 2.24
N GLU A 108 16.13 -0.21 3.35
CA GLU A 108 17.01 0.26 4.43
C GLU A 108 16.80 -0.46 5.77
N ARG A 109 15.55 -0.71 6.17
CA ARG A 109 15.19 -1.06 7.56
C ARG A 109 14.50 -2.40 7.72
N CYS A 110 13.86 -2.91 6.68
CA CYS A 110 12.99 -4.07 6.77
C CYS A 110 13.79 -5.36 7.01
N TYR A 111 13.92 -5.82 8.25
CA TYR A 111 14.69 -7.04 8.55
C TYR A 111 14.04 -8.35 8.06
N ARG A 112 12.80 -8.31 7.56
CA ARG A 112 12.03 -9.49 7.11
C ARG A 112 11.96 -9.66 5.59
N ILE A 113 12.28 -8.63 4.81
CA ILE A 113 12.32 -8.76 3.35
C ILE A 113 13.44 -9.72 2.93
N PRO A 114 13.21 -10.63 1.98
CA PRO A 114 14.28 -11.46 1.43
C PRO A 114 15.45 -10.61 0.89
N ARG A 115 16.68 -11.06 1.17
CA ARG A 115 17.91 -10.28 0.87
C ARG A 115 18.10 -10.05 -0.63
N ASP A 116 17.78 -11.06 -1.42
CA ASP A 116 17.79 -11.04 -2.89
C ASP A 116 16.77 -10.03 -3.43
N VAL A 117 15.53 -10.05 -2.92
CA VAL A 117 14.48 -9.09 -3.29
C VAL A 117 14.91 -7.66 -2.96
N ARG A 118 15.48 -7.42 -1.76
CA ARG A 118 16.00 -6.09 -1.40
C ARG A 118 17.08 -5.63 -2.37
N ARG A 119 18.05 -6.51 -2.68
CA ARG A 119 19.13 -6.19 -3.61
C ARG A 119 18.56 -5.81 -4.99
N GLN A 120 17.60 -6.58 -5.49
CA GLN A 120 16.94 -6.29 -6.77
C GLN A 120 16.19 -4.96 -6.74
N LEU A 121 15.46 -4.65 -5.66
CA LEU A 121 14.80 -3.35 -5.50
C LEU A 121 15.80 -2.19 -5.54
N ILE A 122 16.95 -2.32 -4.87
CA ILE A 122 18.00 -1.29 -4.87
C ILE A 122 18.57 -1.08 -6.28
N VAL A 123 18.88 -2.16 -6.99
CA VAL A 123 19.42 -2.10 -8.36
C VAL A 123 18.40 -1.49 -9.32
N LEU A 124 17.16 -2.00 -9.31
CA LEU A 124 16.11 -1.56 -10.23
C LEU A 124 15.64 -0.12 -9.93
N ARG A 125 15.77 0.36 -8.71
CA ARG A 125 15.41 1.74 -8.34
C ARG A 125 16.26 2.79 -9.06
N SER A 126 17.50 2.46 -9.38
CA SER A 126 18.42 3.35 -10.10
C SER A 126 18.22 3.32 -11.63
N ASP A 127 17.32 2.47 -12.11
CA ASP A 127 16.98 2.37 -13.53
C ASP A 127 16.06 3.53 -13.94
N CYS A 128 16.47 4.31 -14.94
CA CYS A 128 15.74 5.47 -15.45
C CYS A 128 14.70 5.11 -16.53
N ARG A 129 14.45 3.82 -16.79
CA ARG A 129 13.38 3.41 -17.71
C ARG A 129 12.03 3.98 -17.25
N ARG A 130 11.33 4.66 -18.17
CA ARG A 130 10.02 5.24 -17.90
C ARG A 130 8.94 4.17 -18.04
N ALA A 131 8.08 4.06 -17.04
CA ALA A 131 6.87 3.25 -17.11
C ALA A 131 5.89 3.85 -18.13
N ILE A 132 5.08 3.01 -18.75
CA ILE A 132 3.97 3.45 -19.61
C ILE A 132 2.81 3.96 -18.73
N GLY A 133 2.59 3.33 -17.58
CA GLY A 133 1.65 3.69 -16.54
C GLY A 133 2.36 4.37 -15.36
N GLY A 134 1.85 5.52 -14.96
CA GLY A 134 2.36 6.27 -13.82
C GLY A 134 1.43 6.19 -12.61
N LYS A 135 1.17 7.34 -12.02
CA LYS A 135 0.29 7.51 -10.86
C LYS A 135 -1.17 7.17 -11.21
N GLU A 136 -1.57 7.42 -12.45
CA GLU A 136 -2.92 7.20 -12.98
C GLU A 136 -3.27 5.71 -12.97
N TYR A 137 -2.38 4.87 -13.51
CA TYR A 137 -2.55 3.41 -13.49
C TYR A 137 -2.66 2.87 -12.06
N TRP A 138 -1.83 3.38 -11.15
CA TRP A 138 -1.93 3.02 -9.73
C TRP A 138 -3.30 3.36 -9.17
N SER A 139 -3.81 4.56 -9.42
CA SER A 139 -5.12 4.96 -8.89
C SER A 139 -6.26 4.13 -9.46
N GLU A 140 -6.26 3.87 -10.77
CA GLU A 140 -7.26 3.01 -11.43
C GLU A 140 -7.25 1.59 -10.87
N ASN A 141 -6.05 1.03 -10.69
CA ASN A 141 -5.86 -0.29 -10.11
C ASN A 141 -6.34 -0.38 -8.65
N ILE A 142 -6.07 0.64 -7.85
CA ILE A 142 -6.53 0.68 -6.46
C ILE A 142 -8.06 0.79 -6.41
N ARG A 143 -8.68 1.58 -7.29
CA ARG A 143 -10.14 1.66 -7.40
C ARG A 143 -10.77 0.34 -7.86
N SER A 144 -10.13 -0.38 -8.78
CA SER A 144 -10.64 -1.67 -9.24
C SER A 144 -10.58 -2.76 -8.16
N LEU A 145 -9.74 -2.58 -7.14
CA LEU A 145 -9.74 -3.39 -5.90
C LEU A 145 -10.87 -3.00 -4.92
N GLY A 146 -11.77 -2.09 -5.32
CA GLY A 146 -12.90 -1.65 -4.50
C GLY A 146 -12.58 -0.55 -3.51
N VAL A 147 -11.39 0.07 -3.58
CA VAL A 147 -10.99 1.15 -2.66
C VAL A 147 -11.56 2.49 -3.12
N TYR A 148 -12.18 3.23 -2.20
CA TYR A 148 -12.75 4.55 -2.46
C TYR A 148 -12.46 5.52 -1.31
N VAL A 149 -12.80 6.80 -1.51
CA VAL A 149 -12.68 7.83 -0.47
C VAL A 149 -14.08 8.15 0.04
N GLU A 150 -14.27 8.05 1.35
CA GLU A 150 -15.49 8.41 2.06
C GLU A 150 -15.10 9.35 3.20
N GLU A 151 -15.65 10.56 3.22
CA GLU A 151 -15.35 11.58 4.25
C GLU A 151 -13.84 11.85 4.45
N GLY A 152 -13.05 11.77 3.37
CA GLY A 152 -11.59 11.95 3.41
C GLY A 152 -10.81 10.76 3.96
N ILE A 153 -11.46 9.62 4.15
CA ILE A 153 -10.88 8.36 4.62
C ILE A 153 -10.90 7.36 3.47
N LEU A 154 -9.79 6.63 3.26
CA LEU A 154 -9.77 5.51 2.32
C LEU A 154 -10.49 4.30 2.93
N ARG A 155 -11.43 3.74 2.17
CA ARG A 155 -12.27 2.59 2.51
C ARG A 155 -12.16 1.52 1.44
#